data_AF-A0A800BN52-F1
#
_entry.id   AF-A0A800BN52-F1
#
_cell.length_a   1.000
_cell.length_b   1.000
_cell.length_c   1.000
_cell.angle_alpha   90.00
_cell.angle_beta   90.00
_cell.angle_gamma   90.00
#
_symmetry.space_group_name_H-M   'P 1'
#
loop_
_entity.id
_entity.type
_entity.pdbx_description
1 polymer ?
#
loop_
_entity_poly.entity_id
_entity_poly.type
_entity_poly.pdbx_seq_one_letter_code
_entity_poly.pdbx_strand_id
1 'polypeptide(L)'
;MESFYILTQNPLFYLALTLALSFLLDLLIGDPPLRAHPIRVLGSLIQGTEAFLRKHHLDGRLGGLFLVFLVEVIALYVVLLTFTIASSIHSFVGLFVAVIICLFSIALKDLIGHVNAVLECLENGDREG
;
A
#
# COMPACT_ATOMS: atom_id res chain seq x y z
N MET A 1 -5.71 27.44 -15.45
CA MET A 1 -6.82 26.52 -15.13
C MET A 1 -7.10 25.56 -16.29
N GLU A 2 -7.05 25.98 -17.56
CA GLU A 2 -7.28 25.09 -18.70
C GLU A 2 -6.21 23.99 -18.90
N SER A 3 -4.92 24.30 -18.69
CA SER A 3 -3.87 23.27 -18.78
C SER A 3 -4.15 22.08 -17.86
N PHE A 4 -4.65 22.31 -16.65
CA PHE A 4 -4.90 21.25 -15.66
C PHE A 4 -6.08 20.34 -16.04
N TYR A 5 -7.10 20.88 -16.72
CA TYR A 5 -8.24 20.11 -17.23
C TYR A 5 -7.82 19.19 -18.39
N ILE A 6 -6.86 19.65 -19.23
CA ILE A 6 -6.25 18.86 -20.30
C ILE A 6 -5.36 17.73 -19.71
N LEU A 7 -4.72 17.95 -18.55
CA LEU A 7 -3.94 16.90 -17.87
C LEU A 7 -4.83 15.74 -17.38
N THR A 8 -6.06 16.03 -16.95
CA THR A 8 -7.03 15.00 -16.52
C THR A 8 -7.73 14.28 -17.67
N GLN A 9 -7.74 14.83 -18.89
CA GLN A 9 -8.36 14.16 -20.04
C GLN A 9 -7.47 13.10 -20.69
N ASN A 10 -6.15 13.18 -20.50
CA ASN A 10 -5.19 12.22 -21.06
C ASN A 10 -4.76 11.21 -19.98
N PRO A 11 -5.31 9.99 -19.97
CA PRO A 11 -5.07 9.02 -18.89
C PRO A 11 -3.60 8.64 -18.75
N LEU A 12 -2.87 8.58 -19.87
CA LEU A 12 -1.44 8.27 -19.88
C LEU A 12 -0.61 9.32 -19.15
N PHE A 13 -0.91 10.61 -19.36
CA PHE A 13 -0.18 11.69 -18.72
C PHE A 13 -0.48 11.75 -17.22
N TYR A 14 -1.75 11.57 -16.85
CA TYR A 14 -2.17 11.52 -15.45
C TYR A 14 -1.46 10.39 -14.67
N LEU A 15 -1.37 9.20 -15.29
CA LEU A 15 -0.63 8.06 -14.72
C LEU A 15 0.86 8.36 -14.59
N ALA A 16 1.49 8.86 -15.65
CA ALA A 16 2.92 9.18 -15.64
C ALA A 16 3.25 10.22 -14.57
N LEU A 17 2.43 11.27 -14.42
CA LEU A 17 2.60 12.29 -13.40
C LEU A 17 2.43 11.72 -11.99
N THR A 18 1.39 10.90 -11.78
CA THR A 18 1.12 10.27 -10.48
C THR A 18 2.29 9.38 -10.07
N LEU A 19 2.77 8.51 -10.96
CA LEU A 19 3.88 7.60 -10.71
C LEU A 19 5.20 8.35 -10.46
N ALA A 20 5.49 9.36 -11.29
CA ALA A 20 6.70 10.15 -11.13
C ALA A 20 6.71 10.88 -9.77
N LEU A 21 5.59 11.52 -9.40
CA LEU A 21 5.47 12.21 -8.12
C LEU A 21 5.50 11.25 -6.93
N SER A 22 4.78 10.13 -6.98
CA SER A 22 4.75 9.16 -5.88
C SER A 22 6.13 8.55 -5.66
N PHE A 23 6.83 8.20 -6.74
CA PHE A 23 8.19 7.65 -6.66
C PHE A 23 9.19 8.66 -6.11
N LEU A 24 9.13 9.92 -6.58
CA LEU A 24 10.03 10.97 -6.09
C LEU A 24 9.79 11.27 -4.62
N LEU A 25 8.52 11.33 -4.19
CA LEU A 25 8.18 11.51 -2.77
C LEU A 25 8.61 10.31 -1.92
N ASP A 26 8.43 9.08 -2.39
CA ASP A 26 8.85 7.87 -1.67
C ASP A 26 10.36 7.86 -1.44
N LEU A 27 11.15 8.31 -2.43
CA LEU A 27 12.60 8.43 -2.28
C LEU A 27 13.00 9.56 -1.29
N LEU A 28 12.35 10.73 -1.37
CA LEU A 28 12.67 11.90 -0.56
C LEU A 28 12.26 11.74 0.90
N ILE A 29 10.99 11.42 1.14
CA ILE A 29 10.42 11.32 2.48
C ILE A 29 10.83 9.97 3.09
N GLY A 30 10.85 8.91 2.29
CA GLY A 30 10.73 7.55 2.82
C GLY A 30 9.39 7.34 3.51
N ASP A 31 9.17 6.14 4.04
CA ASP A 31 7.99 5.91 4.84
C ASP A 31 8.07 6.78 6.11
N PRO A 32 7.07 7.66 6.36
CA PRO A 32 7.02 8.35 7.64
C PRO A 32 6.94 7.28 8.75
N PRO A 33 7.57 7.50 9.92
CA PRO A 33 7.47 6.59 11.08
C PRO A 33 6.07 6.57 11.71
N LEU A 34 5.03 6.86 10.92
CA LEU A 34 3.65 6.70 11.33
C LEU A 34 3.37 5.21 11.48
N ARG A 35 3.06 4.82 12.72
CA ARG A 35 2.54 3.50 13.07
C ARG A 35 1.26 3.12 12.30
N ALA A 36 0.58 4.10 11.70
CA ALA A 36 -0.65 3.94 10.91
C ALA A 36 -0.41 3.73 9.39
N HIS A 37 0.76 3.22 8.99
CA HIS A 37 1.00 2.85 7.61
C HIS A 37 -0.10 1.87 7.14
N PRO A 38 -0.83 2.13 6.03
CA PRO A 38 -1.96 1.30 5.60
C PRO A 38 -1.60 -0.18 5.49
N ILE A 39 -0.39 -0.48 5.03
CA ILE A 39 0.10 -1.86 4.92
C ILE A 39 0.28 -2.51 6.30
N ARG A 40 0.75 -1.75 7.32
CA ARG A 40 0.85 -2.27 8.70
C ARG A 40 -0.53 -2.54 9.29
N VAL A 41 -1.50 -1.65 9.05
CA VAL A 41 -2.90 -1.86 9.44
C VAL A 41 -3.46 -3.11 8.76
N LEU A 42 -3.16 -3.32 7.47
CA LEU A 42 -3.53 -4.52 6.74
C LEU A 42 -2.91 -5.77 7.37
N GLY A 43 -1.63 -5.71 7.74
CA GLY A 43 -0.94 -6.79 8.45
C GLY A 43 -1.58 -7.13 9.80
N SER A 44 -1.97 -6.11 10.59
CA SER A 44 -2.71 -6.32 11.83
C SER A 44 -4.10 -6.93 11.61
N LEU A 45 -4.79 -6.52 10.53
CA LEU A 45 -6.08 -7.08 10.13
C LEU A 45 -5.94 -8.55 9.70
N ILE A 46 -4.88 -8.90 8.98
CA ILE A 46 -4.54 -10.29 8.62
C ILE A 46 -4.30 -11.10 9.88
N GLN A 47 -3.43 -10.65 10.79
CA GLN A 47 -3.11 -11.37 12.03
C GLN A 47 -4.35 -11.60 12.90
N GLY A 48 -5.21 -10.58 13.05
CA GLY A 48 -6.47 -10.71 13.78
C GLY A 48 -7.44 -11.70 13.12
N THR A 49 -7.55 -11.65 11.79
CA THR A 49 -8.39 -12.57 11.01
C THR A 49 -7.85 -14.00 11.07
N GLU A 50 -6.53 -14.19 10.99
CA GLU A 50 -5.90 -15.51 11.08
C GLU A 50 -6.12 -16.12 12.47
N ALA A 51 -5.93 -15.33 13.53
CA ALA A 51 -6.19 -15.78 14.90
C ALA A 51 -7.65 -16.20 15.09
N PHE A 52 -8.60 -15.46 14.49
CA PHE A 52 -10.01 -15.81 14.50
C PHE A 52 -10.29 -17.12 13.74
N LEU A 53 -9.75 -17.28 12.53
CA LEU A 53 -9.90 -18.51 11.73
C LEU A 53 -9.32 -19.73 12.44
N ARG A 54 -8.12 -19.59 13.02
CA ARG A 54 -7.46 -20.66 13.80
C ARG A 54 -8.28 -21.09 15.01
N LYS A 55 -8.89 -20.13 15.71
CA LYS A 55 -9.79 -20.43 16.84
C LYS A 55 -11.02 -21.25 16.42
N HIS A 56 -11.45 -21.11 15.17
CA HIS A 56 -12.56 -21.85 14.59
C HIS A 56 -12.14 -23.14 13.86
N HIS A 57 -10.90 -23.60 14.03
CA HIS A 57 -10.33 -24.81 13.38
C HIS A 57 -10.33 -24.75 11.84
N LEU A 58 -10.27 -23.53 11.27
CA LEU A 58 -10.18 -23.29 9.83
C LEU A 58 -8.72 -23.11 9.38
N ASP A 59 -7.85 -23.99 9.85
CA ASP A 59 -6.38 -23.88 9.75
C ASP A 59 -5.85 -24.39 8.39
N GLY A 60 -6.75 -24.80 7.50
CA GLY A 60 -6.42 -25.40 6.21
C GLY A 60 -6.23 -24.37 5.09
N ARG A 61 -5.80 -24.86 3.91
CA ARG A 61 -5.66 -24.06 2.67
C ARG A 61 -6.89 -23.22 2.32
N LEU A 62 -8.09 -23.72 2.62
CA LEU A 62 -9.34 -23.00 2.39
C LEU A 62 -9.53 -21.79 3.32
N GLY A 63 -9.10 -21.90 4.59
CA GLY A 63 -9.13 -20.77 5.52
C GLY A 63 -8.15 -19.68 5.11
N GLY A 64 -6.93 -20.07 4.71
CA GLY A 64 -5.95 -19.13 4.15
C GLY A 64 -6.45 -18.43 2.89
N LEU A 65 -7.06 -19.17 1.95
CA LEU A 65 -7.65 -18.57 0.74
C LEU A 65 -8.78 -17.59 1.07
N PHE A 66 -9.67 -17.96 2.00
CA PHE A 66 -10.74 -17.09 2.45
C PHE A 66 -10.20 -15.81 3.11
N LEU A 67 -9.15 -15.94 3.92
CA LEU A 67 -8.49 -14.80 4.54
C LEU A 67 -7.94 -13.84 3.48
N VAL A 68 -7.13 -14.35 2.53
CA VAL A 68 -6.55 -13.53 1.46
C VAL A 68 -7.65 -12.81 0.69
N PHE A 69 -8.68 -13.54 0.26
CA PHE A 69 -9.80 -12.96 -0.49
C PHE A 69 -10.53 -11.89 0.32
N LEU A 70 -10.83 -12.14 1.59
CA LEU A 70 -11.52 -11.19 2.46
C LEU A 70 -10.70 -9.90 2.63
N VAL A 71 -9.40 -10.04 2.94
CA VAL A 71 -8.52 -8.88 3.16
C VAL A 71 -8.32 -8.10 1.86
N GLU A 72 -8.12 -8.78 0.73
CA GLU A 72 -7.95 -8.16 -0.59
C GLU A 72 -9.21 -7.38 -1.00
N VAL A 73 -10.40 -7.98 -0.85
CA VAL A 73 -11.67 -7.30 -1.15
C VAL A 73 -11.87 -6.07 -0.27
N ILE A 74 -11.59 -6.17 1.03
CA ILE A 74 -11.69 -5.02 1.95
C ILE A 74 -10.70 -3.92 1.54
N ALA A 75 -9.45 -4.28 1.25
CA ALA A 75 -8.42 -3.32 0.83
C ALA A 75 -8.81 -2.59 -0.46
N LEU A 76 -9.21 -3.34 -1.49
CA LEU A 76 -9.66 -2.78 -2.77
C LEU A 76 -10.87 -1.88 -2.58
N TYR A 77 -11.85 -2.31 -1.79
CA TYR A 77 -13.05 -1.52 -1.51
C TYR A 77 -12.70 -0.18 -0.86
N VAL A 78 -11.85 -0.19 0.17
CA VAL A 78 -11.43 1.03 0.88
C VAL A 78 -10.67 1.98 -0.04
N VAL A 79 -9.74 1.45 -0.86
CA VAL A 79 -8.96 2.25 -1.82
C VAL A 79 -9.87 2.88 -2.87
N LEU A 80 -10.76 2.10 -3.48
CA LEU A 80 -11.69 2.60 -4.51
C LEU A 80 -12.65 3.63 -3.93
N LEU A 81 -13.21 3.38 -2.75
CA LEU A 81 -14.12 4.31 -2.09
C LEU A 81 -13.41 5.64 -1.79
N THR A 82 -12.21 5.58 -1.20
CA THR A 82 -11.41 6.77 -0.88
C THR A 82 -11.08 7.57 -2.13
N PHE A 83 -10.64 6.90 -3.20
CA PHE A 83 -10.31 7.55 -4.46
C PHE A 83 -11.54 8.18 -5.13
N THR A 84 -12.69 7.49 -5.11
CA THR A 84 -13.93 7.99 -5.72
C THR A 84 -14.47 9.21 -4.99
N ILE A 85 -14.47 9.19 -3.65
CA ILE A 85 -14.88 10.33 -2.83
C ILE A 85 -13.92 11.51 -3.01
N ALA A 86 -12.61 11.26 -3.03
CA ALA A 86 -11.62 12.31 -3.25
C ALA A 86 -11.76 12.97 -4.63
N SER A 87 -12.01 12.16 -5.66
CA SER A 87 -12.15 12.61 -7.04
C SER A 87 -13.47 13.35 -7.28
N SER A 88 -14.53 13.05 -6.51
CA SER A 88 -15.82 13.74 -6.63
C SER A 88 -15.83 15.14 -6.01
N ILE A 89 -14.94 15.42 -5.06
CA ILE A 89 -14.82 16.74 -4.41
C ILE A 89 -14.05 17.71 -5.33
N HIS A 90 -12.85 17.34 -5.79
CA HIS A 90 -12.05 18.17 -6.69
C HIS A 90 -10.96 17.34 -7.38
N SER A 91 -10.68 17.61 -8.66
CA SER A 91 -9.64 16.86 -9.42
C SER A 91 -8.23 16.94 -8.82
N PHE A 92 -7.93 18.02 -8.07
CA PHE A 92 -6.65 18.19 -7.40
C PHE A 92 -6.53 17.28 -6.17
N VAL A 93 -7.63 17.10 -5.43
CA VAL A 93 -7.71 16.21 -4.27
C VAL A 93 -7.61 14.75 -4.73
N GLY A 94 -8.25 14.39 -5.84
CA GLY A 94 -8.12 13.08 -6.47
C GLY A 94 -6.66 12.74 -6.85
N LEU A 95 -5.94 13.67 -7.47
CA LEU A 95 -4.51 13.50 -7.79
C LEU A 95 -3.66 13.32 -6.54
N PHE A 96 -3.87 14.15 -5.52
CA PHE A 96 -3.12 14.05 -4.27
C PHE A 96 -3.34 12.70 -3.58
N VAL A 97 -4.58 12.23 -3.50
CA VAL A 97 -4.92 10.92 -2.93
C VAL A 97 -4.33 9.78 -3.76
N ALA A 98 -4.35 9.87 -5.09
CA ALA A 98 -3.72 8.87 -5.96
C ALA A 98 -2.21 8.78 -5.73
N VAL A 99 -1.52 9.93 -5.63
CA VAL A 99 -0.09 9.98 -5.32
C VAL A 99 0.20 9.34 -3.97
N ILE A 100 -0.62 9.61 -2.94
CA ILE A 100 -0.48 8.99 -1.61
C ILE A 100 -0.69 7.47 -1.67
N ILE A 101 -1.73 7.00 -2.35
CA ILE A 101 -2.00 5.56 -2.52
C ILE A 101 -0.83 4.88 -3.22
N CYS A 102 -0.29 5.48 -4.29
CA CYS A 102 0.88 4.95 -5.00
C CYS A 102 2.14 4.99 -4.15
N LEU A 103 2.35 6.05 -3.36
CA LEU A 103 3.48 6.15 -2.45
C LEU A 103 3.49 4.98 -1.46
N PHE A 104 2.36 4.72 -0.80
CA PHE A 104 2.23 3.59 0.12
C PHE A 104 2.34 2.23 -0.59
N SER A 105 1.99 2.15 -1.87
CA SER A 105 2.07 0.91 -2.64
C SER A 105 3.49 0.58 -3.08
N ILE A 106 4.32 1.59 -3.35
CA ILE A 106 5.71 1.40 -3.79
C ILE A 106 6.61 1.06 -2.59
N ALA A 107 6.50 1.82 -1.49
CA ALA A 107 7.22 1.60 -0.22
C ALA A 107 8.70 1.15 -0.39
N LEU A 108 9.39 1.70 -1.40
CA LEU A 108 10.66 1.15 -1.88
C LEU A 108 11.76 1.34 -0.85
N LYS A 109 11.77 2.49 -0.17
CA LYS A 109 12.76 2.81 0.83
C LYS A 109 12.67 1.90 2.07
N ASP A 110 11.46 1.57 2.50
CA ASP A 110 11.23 0.63 3.60
C ASP A 110 11.63 -0.79 3.21
N LEU A 111 11.32 -1.20 1.97
CA LEU A 111 11.74 -2.49 1.42
C LEU A 111 13.27 -2.64 1.40
N ILE A 112 14.00 -1.61 0.96
CA ILE A 112 15.47 -1.62 0.96
C ILE A 112 16.02 -1.76 2.39
N GLY A 113 15.40 -1.08 3.36
CA GLY A 113 15.77 -1.19 4.78
C GLY A 113 15.63 -2.63 5.31
N HIS A 114 14.51 -3.29 5.01
CA HIS A 114 14.28 -4.68 5.42
C HIS A 114 15.25 -5.66 4.73
N VAL A 115 15.54 -5.47 3.45
CA VAL A 115 16.51 -6.30 2.71
C VAL A 115 17.91 -6.17 3.29
N ASN A 116 18.35 -4.94 3.60
CA ASN A 116 19.67 -4.71 4.18
C ASN A 116 19.81 -5.35 5.57
N ALA A 117 18.76 -5.30 6.41
CA ALA A 117 18.77 -5.96 7.72
C ALA A 117 18.94 -7.48 7.58
N VAL A 118 18.25 -8.11 6.63
CA VAL A 118 18.40 -9.54 6.35
C VAL A 118 19.81 -9.85 5.80
N LEU A 119 20.34 -9.01 4.92
CA LEU A 119 21.71 -9.16 4.40
C LEU A 119 22.75 -9.09 5.52
N GLU A 120 22.60 -8.14 6.45
CA GLU A 120 23.49 -8.00 7.61
C GLU A 120 23.44 -9.26 8.50
N CYS A 121 22.27 -9.83 8.76
CA CYS A 121 22.17 -11.10 9.49
C CYS A 121 22.87 -12.27 8.77
N LEU A 122 22.73 -12.34 7.43
CA LEU A 122 23.36 -13.37 6.63
C LEU A 122 24.90 -13.23 6.59
N GLU A 123 25.41 -12.01 6.49
CA GLU A 123 26.85 -11.72 6.50
C GLU A 123 27.49 -11.96 7.87
N ASN A 124 26.76 -11.65 8.96
CA ASN A 124 27.21 -11.91 10.33
C ASN A 124 27.10 -13.39 10.74
N GLY A 125 26.61 -14.27 9.87
CA GLY A 125 26.55 -15.71 10.09
C GLY A 125 25.50 -16.16 11.09
N ASP A 126 24.55 -15.29 11.43
CA ASP A 126 23.47 -15.59 12.36
C ASP A 126 22.39 -16.41 11.64
N ARG A 127 22.54 -17.73 11.73
CA ARG A 127 21.56 -18.69 11.22
C ARG A 127 20.53 -18.96 12.32
N GLU A 128 19.66 -17.99 12.58
CA GLU A 128 18.44 -18.29 13.33
C GLU A 128 17.49 -19.10 12.43
N GLY A 129 17.23 -20.33 12.85
CA GLY A 129 16.32 -21.29 12.21
C GLY A 129 14.92 -21.27 12.80
#